data_AF-A0ABD3QBH4-F1
#
_entry.id   AF-A0ABD3QBH4-F1
#
_cell.length_a   1.000
_cell.length_b   1.000
_cell.length_c   1.000
_cell.angle_alpha   90.00
_cell.angle_beta   90.00
_cell.angle_gamma   90.00
#
_symmetry.space_group_name_H-M   'P 1'
#
loop_
_entity.id
_entity.type
_entity.pdbx_description
1 polymer ?
#
loop_
_entity_poly.entity_id
_entity_poly.type
_entity_poly.pdbx_seq_one_letter_code
_entity_poly.pdbx_strand_id
1 'polypeptide(L)'
;MAPTSLCSCGAVREQLVAGSGASFPGRSYYMCEQCKSFDWADEQRKHLFSDVQGPVCKCKKATVQRQVKKEGPSKGKKFWTCAAWPKGCKFFQFQEPEQLSPLRSSSPSQHIVTPTKKRPPQPGFASYLADWKIMQLLQQMMHVDPVMMKSKSGLTYDTLQVVGAWKITNPSRLQKYEEAMTRERNKVLISKPPVSPLVLSDTSYTTAMNALGLQKLDATAGEVMLLHGTKPDKLHSILFEGLDPSVAADGLFGRGVYFAEDAAKIDQYAVVDRRYSKEGDLQELHEKIYTGSNLHPGNVLYCLISRVLTGKYVSTKDGVKTLPSHESESSRPLFTDETRSAIVPFGDGTIPSSLIAEPGGQVQTFREFIVFKPDQIFVEYLVAYQRVRTRCDCGKPAIERTVTKEGPNRGRKILFCCGDEKKCSFFQMLPMCHCGKSADIATSQSPSNPGKRYF
;
A
#
# COMPACT_ATOMS: atom_id res chain seq x y z
N MET A 1 0.86 -25.18 14.87
CA MET A 1 -0.41 -24.72 15.45
C MET A 1 -1.37 -24.48 14.31
N ALA A 2 -2.60 -25.03 14.37
CA ALA A 2 -3.60 -24.88 13.31
C ALA A 2 -4.02 -23.40 13.15
N PRO A 3 -4.39 -22.96 11.93
CA PRO A 3 -4.82 -21.58 11.68
C PRO A 3 -6.11 -21.28 12.45
N THR A 4 -6.10 -20.24 13.29
CA THR A 4 -7.26 -19.73 14.01
C THR A 4 -8.01 -18.73 13.12
N SER A 5 -9.27 -19.01 12.80
CA SER A 5 -10.15 -18.05 12.10
C SER A 5 -11.04 -17.33 13.13
N LEU A 6 -11.37 -16.06 12.91
CA LEU A 6 -12.25 -15.29 13.80
C LEU A 6 -13.68 -15.27 13.27
N CYS A 7 -14.64 -15.49 14.16
CA CYS A 7 -16.07 -15.34 13.90
C CYS A 7 -16.47 -13.86 13.86
N SER A 8 -17.56 -13.51 13.17
CA SER A 8 -18.16 -12.17 13.20
C SER A 8 -18.62 -11.74 14.61
N CYS A 9 -18.72 -12.65 15.58
CA CYS A 9 -18.97 -12.33 16.98
C CYS A 9 -17.69 -12.08 17.81
N GLY A 10 -16.50 -12.15 17.19
CA GLY A 10 -15.20 -11.93 17.86
C GLY A 10 -14.57 -13.19 18.47
N ALA A 11 -15.28 -14.32 18.49
CA ALA A 11 -14.74 -15.59 19.01
C ALA A 11 -13.80 -16.28 18.02
N VAL A 12 -12.77 -16.94 18.54
CA VAL A 12 -11.91 -17.84 17.75
C VAL A 12 -12.70 -19.08 17.36
N ARG A 13 -12.62 -19.46 16.09
CA ARG A 13 -13.19 -20.68 15.53
C ARG A 13 -12.07 -21.69 15.33
N GLU A 14 -12.32 -22.90 15.78
CA GLU A 14 -11.43 -24.04 15.57
C GLU A 14 -11.78 -24.76 14.26
N GLN A 15 -10.77 -25.24 13.55
CA GLN A 15 -10.95 -26.05 12.35
C GLN A 15 -11.17 -27.51 12.75
N LEU A 16 -12.32 -28.06 12.39
CA LEU A 16 -12.73 -29.43 12.67
C LEU A 16 -12.84 -30.24 11.38
N VAL A 17 -12.86 -31.57 11.49
CA VAL A 17 -13.01 -32.50 10.35
C VAL A 17 -14.26 -33.34 10.55
N ALA A 18 -15.11 -33.41 9.53
CA ALA A 18 -16.36 -34.16 9.58
C ALA A 18 -16.09 -35.69 9.68
N GLY A 19 -16.75 -36.35 10.63
CA GLY A 19 -16.60 -37.78 10.89
C GLY A 19 -17.20 -38.69 9.79
N SER A 20 -16.93 -39.99 9.89
CA SER A 20 -17.33 -41.02 8.92
C SER A 20 -18.85 -41.15 8.71
N GLY A 21 -19.68 -40.72 9.66
CA GLY A 21 -21.14 -40.73 9.57
C GLY A 21 -21.78 -39.42 9.08
N ALA A 22 -21.00 -38.40 8.72
CA ALA A 22 -21.51 -37.10 8.26
C ALA A 22 -21.75 -37.07 6.74
N SER A 23 -22.55 -36.11 6.26
CA SER A 23 -22.87 -35.97 4.83
C SER A 23 -21.64 -35.75 3.92
N PHE A 24 -20.51 -35.31 4.48
CA PHE A 24 -19.24 -35.13 3.76
C PHE A 24 -18.04 -35.56 4.63
N PRO A 25 -17.75 -36.86 4.75
CA PRO A 25 -16.69 -37.39 5.61
C PRO A 25 -15.31 -36.86 5.22
N GLY A 26 -14.48 -36.51 6.20
CA GLY A 26 -13.13 -36.00 5.98
C GLY A 26 -13.05 -34.53 5.53
N ARG A 27 -14.19 -33.85 5.32
CA ARG A 27 -14.22 -32.44 4.94
C ARG A 27 -14.01 -31.54 6.16
N SER A 28 -13.13 -30.53 6.02
CA SER A 28 -12.87 -29.57 7.09
C SER A 28 -13.93 -28.46 7.16
N TYR A 29 -14.26 -28.01 8.37
CA TYR A 29 -15.19 -26.92 8.63
C TYR A 29 -14.75 -26.09 9.85
N TYR A 30 -15.27 -24.87 9.95
CA TYR A 30 -15.13 -24.02 11.13
C TYR A 30 -16.47 -23.93 11.85
N MET A 31 -16.45 -24.03 13.17
CA MET A 31 -17.62 -23.86 14.01
C MET A 31 -17.33 -22.86 15.12
N CYS A 32 -18.24 -21.92 15.34
CA CYS A 32 -18.16 -21.02 16.49
C CYS A 32 -18.97 -21.60 17.64
N GLU A 33 -18.34 -21.86 18.79
CA GLU A 33 -19.08 -22.38 19.95
C GLU A 33 -20.04 -21.37 20.57
N GLN A 34 -19.75 -20.07 20.44
CA GLN A 34 -20.55 -19.00 21.05
C GLN A 34 -21.86 -18.74 20.29
N CYS A 35 -21.80 -18.62 18.97
CA CYS A 35 -22.98 -18.31 18.15
C CYS A 35 -23.46 -19.47 17.27
N LYS A 36 -22.85 -20.66 17.43
CA LYS A 36 -23.15 -21.89 16.68
C LYS A 36 -23.11 -21.72 15.15
N SER A 37 -22.47 -20.67 14.65
CA SER A 37 -22.28 -20.45 13.21
C SER A 37 -21.32 -21.49 12.66
N PHE A 38 -21.66 -22.05 11.50
CA PHE A 38 -20.95 -23.11 10.84
C PHE A 38 -20.63 -22.68 9.41
N ASP A 39 -19.38 -22.85 8.98
CA ASP A 39 -18.95 -22.64 7.61
C ASP A 39 -17.99 -23.76 7.19
N TRP A 40 -18.18 -24.32 5.99
CA TRP A 40 -17.19 -25.24 5.44
C TRP A 40 -15.88 -24.50 5.15
N ALA A 41 -14.73 -25.11 5.44
CA ALA A 41 -13.44 -24.44 5.32
C ALA A 41 -13.14 -23.99 3.87
N ASP A 42 -13.74 -24.67 2.88
CA ASP A 42 -13.68 -24.34 1.46
C ASP A 42 -14.76 -23.34 1.00
N GLU A 43 -15.77 -23.02 1.82
CA GLU A 43 -16.80 -22.03 1.49
C GLU A 43 -16.39 -20.59 1.83
N GLN A 44 -15.51 -20.37 2.82
CA GLN A 44 -14.83 -19.06 2.96
C GLN A 44 -14.03 -18.68 1.69
N ARG A 45 -13.62 -19.68 0.91
CA ARG A 45 -12.92 -19.54 -0.37
C ARG A 45 -13.82 -19.07 -1.53
N LYS A 46 -15.15 -19.16 -1.41
CA LYS A 46 -16.10 -18.68 -2.43
C LYS A 46 -16.38 -17.17 -2.33
N HIS A 47 -16.17 -16.56 -1.17
CA HIS A 47 -16.28 -15.10 -0.99
C HIS A 47 -14.96 -14.35 -1.21
N LEU A 48 -13.84 -15.06 -1.29
CA LEU A 48 -12.50 -14.49 -1.46
C LEU A 48 -11.72 -15.29 -2.51
N PHE A 49 -12.06 -15.13 -3.79
CA PHE A 49 -11.27 -15.59 -4.93
C PHE A 49 -11.44 -17.07 -5.30
N SER A 50 -12.14 -17.30 -6.42
CA SER A 50 -12.18 -18.58 -7.13
C SER A 50 -10.76 -18.98 -7.59
N ASP A 51 -10.23 -20.06 -7.04
CA ASP A 51 -9.00 -20.71 -7.53
C ASP A 51 -9.15 -21.14 -9.00
N VAL A 52 -8.39 -20.53 -9.89
CA VAL A 52 -7.99 -21.14 -11.16
C VAL A 52 -6.49 -20.90 -11.32
N GLN A 53 -5.68 -21.91 -11.02
CA GLN A 53 -4.22 -21.91 -11.21
C GLN A 53 -3.79 -21.96 -12.70
N GLY A 54 -4.63 -21.44 -13.59
CA GLY A 54 -4.40 -21.42 -15.03
C GLY A 54 -4.84 -20.09 -15.65
N PRO A 55 -4.25 -19.71 -16.79
CA PRO A 55 -4.60 -18.49 -17.50
C PRO A 55 -6.07 -18.49 -17.90
N VAL A 56 -6.77 -17.37 -17.75
CA VAL A 56 -8.20 -17.28 -18.05
C VAL A 56 -8.44 -17.46 -19.56
N CYS A 57 -9.41 -18.30 -19.96
CA CYS A 57 -9.76 -18.46 -21.38
C CYS A 57 -10.32 -17.15 -21.98
N LYS A 58 -10.38 -17.04 -23.32
CA LYS A 58 -11.07 -15.94 -24.01
C LYS A 58 -12.55 -15.78 -23.58
N CYS A 59 -13.16 -16.86 -23.10
CA CYS A 59 -14.51 -16.90 -22.55
C CYS A 59 -14.65 -16.47 -21.09
N LYS A 60 -13.56 -16.03 -20.43
CA LYS A 60 -13.51 -15.66 -19.01
C LYS A 60 -13.92 -16.76 -18.02
N LYS A 61 -13.91 -18.02 -18.45
CA LYS A 61 -14.17 -19.22 -17.65
C LYS A 61 -12.86 -19.90 -17.26
N ALA A 62 -12.93 -20.77 -16.26
CA ALA A 62 -11.80 -21.56 -15.80
C ALA A 62 -11.15 -22.37 -16.94
N THR A 63 -9.84 -22.58 -16.85
CA THR A 63 -9.09 -23.47 -17.74
C THR A 63 -8.66 -24.73 -17.03
N VAL A 64 -8.63 -25.83 -17.76
CA VAL A 64 -8.15 -27.14 -17.29
C VAL A 64 -6.79 -27.45 -17.90
N GLN A 65 -5.87 -27.99 -17.10
CA GLN A 65 -4.59 -28.47 -17.57
C GLN A 65 -4.77 -29.86 -18.22
N ARG A 66 -4.11 -30.08 -19.36
CA ARG A 66 -4.06 -31.35 -20.08
C ARG A 66 -2.63 -31.61 -20.53
N GLN A 67 -2.37 -32.83 -21.00
CA GLN A 67 -1.06 -33.25 -21.48
C GLN A 67 -1.19 -33.87 -22.87
N VAL A 68 -0.24 -33.59 -23.76
CA VAL A 68 -0.22 -34.15 -25.11
C VAL A 68 0.04 -35.66 -25.02
N LYS A 69 -0.98 -36.47 -25.35
CA LYS A 69 -0.91 -37.94 -25.40
C LYS A 69 -0.46 -38.49 -26.77
N LYS A 70 -0.55 -37.67 -27.82
CA LYS A 70 -0.20 -38.09 -29.19
C LYS A 70 1.32 -38.21 -29.33
N GLU A 71 1.78 -39.30 -29.94
CA GLU A 71 3.21 -39.51 -30.27
C GLU A 71 3.73 -38.38 -31.16
N GLY A 72 4.89 -37.83 -30.80
CA GLY A 72 5.55 -36.74 -31.51
C GLY A 72 6.41 -35.85 -30.59
N PRO A 73 7.04 -34.79 -31.14
CA PRO A 73 8.01 -33.93 -30.42
C PRO A 73 7.46 -33.17 -29.20
N SER A 74 6.13 -33.17 -29.03
CA SER A 74 5.44 -32.50 -27.92
C SER A 74 4.78 -33.47 -26.94
N LYS A 75 4.96 -34.79 -27.11
CA LYS A 75 4.41 -35.81 -26.20
C LYS A 75 4.88 -35.52 -24.77
N GLY A 76 3.93 -35.53 -23.83
CA GLY A 76 4.21 -35.23 -22.43
C GLY A 76 4.22 -33.74 -22.05
N LYS A 77 4.16 -32.79 -22.99
CA LYS A 77 4.02 -31.36 -22.66
C LYS A 77 2.63 -31.06 -22.10
N LYS A 78 2.58 -30.26 -21.02
CA LYS A 78 1.35 -29.77 -20.40
C LYS A 78 0.84 -28.52 -21.10
N PHE A 79 -0.47 -28.39 -21.24
CA PHE A 79 -1.15 -27.25 -21.86
C PHE A 79 -2.48 -26.94 -21.17
N TRP A 80 -2.94 -25.70 -21.26
CA TRP A 80 -4.22 -25.23 -20.76
C TRP A 80 -5.26 -25.18 -21.86
N THR A 81 -6.49 -25.60 -21.56
CA THR A 81 -7.65 -25.42 -22.45
C THR A 81 -8.88 -24.98 -21.70
N CYS A 82 -9.87 -24.44 -22.41
CA CYS A 82 -11.15 -24.03 -21.84
C CYS A 82 -11.85 -25.21 -21.15
N ALA A 83 -12.27 -25.05 -19.89
CA ALA A 83 -13.00 -26.09 -19.15
C ALA A 83 -14.33 -26.48 -19.81
N ALA A 84 -14.95 -25.56 -20.57
CA ALA A 84 -16.21 -25.78 -21.25
C ALA A 84 -16.07 -26.35 -22.68
N TRP A 85 -14.86 -26.64 -23.16
CA TRP A 85 -14.63 -27.22 -24.50
C TRP A 85 -15.24 -28.64 -24.60
N PRO A 86 -15.98 -29.01 -25.68
CA PRO A 86 -16.17 -28.32 -26.97
C PRO A 86 -17.31 -27.28 -27.02
N LYS A 87 -18.10 -27.12 -25.97
CA LYS A 87 -19.21 -26.14 -25.89
C LYS A 87 -18.75 -24.70 -25.56
N GLY A 88 -17.46 -24.49 -25.31
CA GLY A 88 -16.83 -23.21 -24.98
C GLY A 88 -15.79 -22.77 -26.01
N CYS A 89 -14.97 -21.76 -25.69
CA CYS A 89 -13.98 -21.25 -26.64
C CYS A 89 -12.81 -22.23 -26.89
N LYS A 90 -12.18 -22.15 -28.07
CA LYS A 90 -11.02 -22.94 -28.51
C LYS A 90 -9.68 -22.51 -27.86
N PHE A 91 -9.70 -22.06 -26.60
CA PHE A 91 -8.47 -21.62 -25.93
C PHE A 91 -7.47 -22.78 -25.77
N PHE A 92 -6.21 -22.51 -26.10
CA PHE A 92 -5.09 -23.45 -26.03
C PHE A 92 -3.79 -22.67 -25.74
N GLN A 93 -3.03 -23.06 -24.72
CA GLN A 93 -1.73 -22.48 -24.39
C GLN A 93 -0.81 -23.52 -23.74
N PHE A 94 0.43 -23.69 -24.22
CA PHE A 94 1.42 -24.55 -23.56
C PHE A 94 1.90 -23.96 -22.24
N GLN A 95 2.19 -24.81 -21.25
CA GLN A 95 2.84 -24.39 -20.01
C GLN A 95 4.34 -24.17 -20.25
N GLU A 96 4.87 -23.01 -19.87
CA GLU A 96 6.30 -22.72 -19.91
C GLU A 96 7.05 -23.44 -18.77
N PRO A 97 8.29 -23.93 -19.00
CA PRO A 97 9.05 -24.65 -17.97
C PRO A 97 9.59 -23.71 -16.88
N GLU A 98 9.39 -24.07 -15.62
CA GLU A 98 10.08 -23.48 -14.46
C GLU A 98 11.59 -23.73 -14.56
N GLN A 99 12.40 -22.67 -14.66
CA GLN A 99 13.85 -22.82 -14.66
C GLN A 99 14.39 -22.94 -13.22
N LEU A 100 14.54 -24.19 -12.76
CA LEU A 100 15.41 -24.54 -11.64
C LEU A 100 16.88 -24.38 -12.06
N SER A 101 17.60 -23.46 -11.45
CA SER A 101 19.04 -23.27 -11.67
C SER A 101 19.84 -24.28 -10.81
N PRO A 102 20.75 -25.10 -11.37
CA PRO A 102 21.64 -25.94 -10.58
C PRO A 102 22.89 -25.18 -10.14
N LEU A 103 23.29 -25.39 -8.89
CA LEU A 103 24.61 -25.06 -8.34
C LEU A 103 25.73 -25.73 -9.16
N ARG A 104 26.73 -24.94 -9.61
CA ARG A 104 28.06 -25.48 -10.00
C ARG A 104 29.18 -24.57 -9.52
N SER A 105 30.10 -25.20 -8.81
CA SER A 105 31.43 -24.75 -8.40
C SER A 105 32.40 -24.64 -9.58
N SER A 106 33.24 -23.61 -9.62
CA SER A 106 34.66 -23.69 -10.05
C SER A 106 35.38 -22.35 -9.87
N SER A 107 36.64 -22.47 -9.43
CA SER A 107 37.61 -21.42 -9.09
C SER A 107 38.24 -20.76 -10.34
N PRO A 108 39.12 -19.74 -10.19
CA PRO A 108 39.22 -18.62 -11.12
C PRO A 108 40.19 -18.84 -12.29
N SER A 109 39.83 -18.31 -13.46
CA SER A 109 40.81 -18.02 -14.52
C SER A 109 40.63 -16.59 -14.99
N GLN A 110 41.74 -15.85 -14.94
CA GLN A 110 41.84 -14.44 -15.28
C GLN A 110 41.66 -14.27 -16.79
N HIS A 111 40.60 -13.57 -17.19
CA HIS A 111 40.51 -12.98 -18.52
C HIS A 111 40.06 -11.52 -18.43
N ILE A 112 40.86 -10.69 -19.08
CA ILE A 112 40.74 -9.25 -19.23
C ILE A 112 39.38 -8.92 -19.86
N VAL A 113 38.53 -8.22 -19.12
CA VAL A 113 37.22 -7.77 -19.58
C VAL A 113 37.35 -6.40 -20.26
N THR A 114 37.18 -6.36 -21.57
CA THR A 114 36.84 -5.13 -22.30
C THR A 114 35.42 -4.69 -21.95
N PRO A 115 35.13 -3.38 -21.87
CA PRO A 115 33.86 -2.87 -21.35
C PRO A 115 32.72 -3.18 -22.31
N THR A 116 31.83 -4.09 -21.91
CA THR A 116 30.60 -4.40 -22.64
C THR A 116 29.55 -3.32 -22.42
N LYS A 117 28.86 -2.97 -23.50
CA LYS A 117 27.77 -1.98 -23.56
C LYS A 117 26.75 -2.23 -22.44
N LYS A 118 26.43 -1.19 -21.66
CA LYS A 118 25.41 -1.22 -20.59
C LYS A 118 24.12 -1.84 -21.12
N ARG A 119 23.69 -2.96 -20.52
CA ARG A 119 22.37 -3.55 -20.74
C ARG A 119 21.31 -2.47 -20.43
N PRO A 120 20.26 -2.29 -21.26
CA PRO A 120 19.21 -1.32 -20.97
C PRO A 120 18.58 -1.64 -19.61
N PRO A 121 18.21 -0.63 -18.80
CA PRO A 121 17.61 -0.84 -17.50
C PRO A 121 16.34 -1.69 -17.67
N GLN A 122 16.22 -2.77 -16.89
CA GLN A 122 14.98 -3.53 -16.85
C GLN A 122 13.91 -2.67 -16.16
N PRO A 123 12.72 -2.48 -16.76
CA PRO A 123 11.67 -1.69 -16.15
C PRO A 123 11.21 -2.34 -14.84
N GLY A 124 10.88 -1.51 -13.85
CA GLY A 124 10.24 -1.99 -12.63
C GLY A 124 8.90 -2.67 -12.92
N PHE A 125 8.42 -3.54 -12.04
CA PHE A 125 7.07 -4.10 -12.14
C PHE A 125 6.39 -4.13 -10.77
N ALA A 126 5.06 -4.06 -10.79
CA ALA A 126 4.21 -4.10 -9.61
C ALA A 126 3.44 -5.44 -9.58
N SER A 127 3.61 -6.22 -8.52
CA SER A 127 2.93 -7.51 -8.34
C SER A 127 1.90 -7.41 -7.23
N TYR A 128 0.63 -7.68 -7.54
CA TYR A 128 -0.45 -7.61 -6.56
C TYR A 128 -0.21 -8.57 -5.40
N LEU A 129 -0.45 -8.10 -4.18
CA LEU A 129 -0.29 -8.85 -2.94
C LEU A 129 -1.65 -9.37 -2.47
N ALA A 130 -1.85 -10.68 -2.60
CA ALA A 130 -3.03 -11.37 -2.09
C ALA A 130 -2.83 -11.96 -0.68
N ASP A 131 -1.63 -11.86 -0.12
CA ASP A 131 -1.32 -12.39 1.22
C ASP A 131 -2.00 -11.55 2.30
N TRP A 132 -2.95 -12.17 3.00
CA TRP A 132 -3.74 -11.50 4.04
C TRP A 132 -2.91 -11.01 5.22
N LYS A 133 -1.80 -11.69 5.58
CA LYS A 133 -0.93 -11.27 6.69
C LYS A 133 -0.21 -9.99 6.31
N ILE A 134 0.33 -9.93 5.09
CA ILE A 134 0.97 -8.71 4.58
C ILE A 134 -0.05 -7.57 4.55
N MET A 135 -1.26 -7.81 4.05
CA MET A 135 -2.33 -6.80 4.03
C MET A 135 -2.70 -6.28 5.43
N GLN A 136 -2.73 -7.15 6.45
CA GLN A 136 -2.96 -6.72 7.84
C GLN A 136 -1.82 -5.86 8.40
N LEU A 137 -0.57 -6.22 8.11
CA LEU A 137 0.58 -5.41 8.52
C LEU A 137 0.58 -4.05 7.84
N LEU A 138 0.26 -4.00 6.54
CA LEU A 138 0.08 -2.75 5.80
C LEU A 138 -1.07 -1.93 6.39
N GLN A 139 -2.16 -2.56 6.81
CA GLN A 139 -3.26 -1.88 7.50
C GLN A 139 -2.83 -1.29 8.85
N GLN A 140 -1.96 -1.97 9.60
CA GLN A 140 -1.41 -1.44 10.85
C GLN A 140 -0.49 -0.23 10.59
N MET A 141 0.30 -0.24 9.53
CA MET A 141 1.11 0.91 9.13
C MET A 141 0.28 2.10 8.62
N MET A 142 -0.92 1.84 8.11
CA MET A 142 -1.88 2.85 7.68
C MET A 142 -2.85 3.26 8.80
N HIS A 143 -2.58 2.87 10.04
CA HIS A 143 -3.37 3.30 11.18
C HIS A 143 -3.29 4.82 11.36
N VAL A 144 -4.39 5.37 11.85
CA VAL A 144 -4.57 6.78 12.17
C VAL A 144 -5.28 6.85 13.49
N ASP A 145 -4.88 7.78 14.36
CA ASP A 145 -5.55 7.97 15.64
C ASP A 145 -7.05 8.18 15.42
N PRO A 146 -7.92 7.66 16.31
CA PRO A 146 -9.38 7.63 16.13
C PRO A 146 -10.08 9.00 16.22
N VAL A 147 -9.35 10.08 15.96
CA VAL A 147 -9.86 11.45 15.86
C VAL A 147 -10.52 11.63 14.50
N MET A 148 -11.62 12.38 14.49
CA MET A 148 -12.35 12.66 13.26
C MET A 148 -11.55 13.60 12.37
N MET A 149 -11.03 13.06 11.27
CA MET A 149 -10.26 13.80 10.29
C MET A 149 -11.17 14.38 9.22
N LYS A 150 -10.67 15.42 8.55
CA LYS A 150 -11.37 16.09 7.46
C LYS A 150 -10.44 16.26 6.28
N SER A 151 -10.85 15.75 5.12
CA SER A 151 -10.09 15.92 3.89
C SER A 151 -10.19 17.37 3.39
N LYS A 152 -9.34 17.75 2.43
CA LYS A 152 -9.45 19.04 1.73
C LYS A 152 -10.80 19.27 1.06
N SER A 153 -11.48 18.20 0.64
CA SER A 153 -12.83 18.28 0.05
C SER A 153 -13.95 18.34 1.10
N GLY A 154 -13.60 18.38 2.39
CA GLY A 154 -14.54 18.40 3.50
C GLY A 154 -15.09 17.03 3.90
N LEU A 155 -14.60 15.93 3.32
CA LEU A 155 -15.02 14.58 3.68
C LEU A 155 -14.49 14.24 5.07
N THR A 156 -15.38 13.83 5.97
CA THR A 156 -15.02 13.36 7.31
C THR A 156 -14.77 11.85 7.32
N TYR A 157 -13.71 11.42 7.99
CA TYR A 157 -13.33 10.01 8.11
C TYR A 157 -12.50 9.80 9.39
N ASP A 158 -12.34 8.55 9.79
CA ASP A 158 -11.58 8.17 10.98
C ASP A 158 -10.68 6.95 10.75
N THR A 159 -10.73 6.38 9.55
CA THR A 159 -9.99 5.17 9.21
C THR A 159 -9.45 5.32 7.79
N LEU A 160 -8.18 4.96 7.59
CA LEU A 160 -7.60 4.73 6.26
C LEU A 160 -7.56 3.22 6.02
N GLN A 161 -8.54 2.70 5.28
CA GLN A 161 -8.68 1.27 5.03
C GLN A 161 -7.85 0.87 3.82
N VAL A 162 -6.92 -0.07 3.99
CA VAL A 162 -6.16 -0.68 2.89
C VAL A 162 -7.08 -1.57 2.08
N VAL A 163 -7.16 -1.32 0.77
CA VAL A 163 -8.03 -2.04 -0.17
C VAL A 163 -7.26 -2.75 -1.29
N GLY A 164 -5.96 -2.52 -1.40
CA GLY A 164 -5.08 -3.23 -2.31
C GLY A 164 -3.62 -2.88 -2.05
N ALA A 165 -2.72 -3.80 -2.37
CA ALA A 165 -1.29 -3.53 -2.29
C ALA A 165 -0.53 -4.29 -3.38
N TRP A 166 0.63 -3.74 -3.76
CA TRP A 166 1.52 -4.34 -4.72
C TRP A 166 2.95 -4.26 -4.22
N LYS A 167 3.68 -5.37 -4.41
CA LYS A 167 5.13 -5.39 -4.25
C LYS A 167 5.78 -4.75 -5.46
N ILE A 168 6.69 -3.81 -5.24
CA ILE A 168 7.44 -3.19 -6.32
C ILE A 168 8.77 -3.91 -6.46
N THR A 169 9.11 -4.31 -7.69
CA THR A 169 10.40 -4.91 -8.03
C THR A 169 11.07 -4.05 -9.08
N ASN A 170 12.22 -3.47 -8.75
CA ASN A 170 13.01 -2.68 -9.68
C ASN A 170 14.51 -2.94 -9.45
N PRO A 171 15.11 -3.92 -10.17
CA PRO A 171 16.50 -4.32 -9.94
C PRO A 171 17.52 -3.19 -10.17
N SER A 172 17.27 -2.33 -11.17
CA SER A 172 18.18 -1.21 -11.47
C SER A 172 18.17 -0.17 -10.34
N ARG A 173 17.00 0.10 -9.74
CA ARG A 173 16.90 1.01 -8.59
C ARG A 173 17.44 0.37 -7.31
N LEU A 174 17.20 -0.92 -7.11
CA LEU A 174 17.75 -1.67 -5.98
C LEU A 174 19.28 -1.60 -5.96
N GLN A 175 19.94 -1.82 -7.10
CA GLN A 175 21.40 -1.73 -7.20
C GLN A 175 21.90 -0.33 -6.80
N LYS A 176 21.31 0.74 -7.35
CA LYS A 176 21.69 2.12 -7.01
C LYS A 176 21.48 2.42 -5.52
N TYR A 177 20.41 1.88 -4.95
CA TYR A 177 20.08 2.01 -3.54
C TYR A 177 21.09 1.29 -2.63
N GLU A 178 21.51 0.08 -2.96
CA GLU A 178 22.52 -0.69 -2.22
C GLU A 178 23.91 -0.01 -2.26
N GLU A 179 24.27 0.56 -3.41
CA GLU A 179 25.46 1.39 -3.56
C GLU A 179 25.37 2.65 -2.67
N ALA A 180 24.21 3.31 -2.63
CA ALA A 180 23.97 4.45 -1.77
C ALA A 180 24.04 4.07 -0.28
N MET A 181 23.45 2.94 0.10
CA MET A 181 23.47 2.43 1.48
C MET A 181 24.90 2.24 1.97
N THR A 182 25.77 1.67 1.13
CA THR A 182 27.18 1.49 1.47
C THR A 182 27.90 2.83 1.66
N ARG A 183 27.61 3.83 0.82
CA ARG A 183 28.18 5.18 0.97
C ARG A 183 27.71 5.85 2.26
N GLU A 184 26.42 5.76 2.59
CA GLU A 184 25.86 6.34 3.81
C GLU A 184 26.39 5.65 5.07
N ARG A 185 26.50 4.32 5.05
CA ARG A 185 27.16 3.55 6.11
C ARG A 185 28.57 4.06 6.39
N ASN A 186 29.38 4.24 5.34
CA ASN A 186 30.75 4.71 5.49
C ASN A 186 30.81 6.13 6.07
N LYS A 187 29.93 7.05 5.64
CA LYS A 187 29.85 8.41 6.21
C LYS A 187 29.48 8.40 7.70
N VAL A 188 28.52 7.56 8.10
CA VAL A 188 28.09 7.45 9.49
C VAL A 188 29.21 6.88 10.36
N LEU A 189 29.92 5.85 9.90
CA LEU A 189 31.01 5.22 10.64
C LEU A 189 32.18 6.16 10.93
N ILE A 190 32.50 7.09 10.02
CA ILE A 190 33.59 8.05 10.19
C ILE A 190 33.16 9.36 10.85
N SER A 191 31.85 9.55 11.11
CA SER A 191 31.30 10.79 11.65
C SER A 191 31.78 11.06 13.07
N LYS A 192 32.16 12.32 13.33
CA LYS A 192 32.40 12.84 14.68
C LYS A 192 31.51 14.07 14.92
N PRO A 193 30.69 14.09 15.99
CA PRO A 193 30.40 12.99 16.91
C PRO A 193 29.66 11.81 16.22
N PRO A 194 29.59 10.65 16.89
CA PRO A 194 28.79 9.52 16.41
C PRO A 194 27.33 9.94 16.16
N VAL A 195 26.76 9.44 15.06
CA VAL A 195 25.36 9.71 14.73
C VAL A 195 24.46 8.82 15.60
N SER A 196 23.53 9.43 16.34
CA SER A 196 22.53 8.66 17.09
C SER A 196 21.57 7.96 16.13
N PRO A 197 21.23 6.67 16.38
CA PRO A 197 20.22 5.97 15.59
C PRO A 197 18.91 6.74 15.59
N LEU A 198 18.32 6.90 14.41
CA LEU A 198 17.01 7.50 14.28
C LEU A 198 15.94 6.55 14.85
N VAL A 199 15.09 7.08 15.73
CA VAL A 199 13.98 6.34 16.33
C VAL A 199 12.67 6.94 15.84
N LEU A 200 11.88 6.10 15.16
CA LEU A 200 10.52 6.44 14.75
C LEU A 200 9.60 6.50 15.98
N SER A 201 8.63 7.41 15.98
CA SER A 201 7.79 7.72 17.15
C SER A 201 6.67 6.71 17.38
N ASP A 202 6.15 6.08 16.32
CA ASP A 202 5.01 5.16 16.43
C ASP A 202 5.49 3.69 16.60
N THR A 203 5.18 3.13 17.76
CA THR A 203 5.52 1.74 18.12
C THR A 203 4.70 0.70 17.37
N SER A 204 3.44 0.99 17.03
CA SER A 204 2.58 0.12 16.24
C SER A 204 3.06 0.06 14.79
N TYR A 205 3.35 1.24 14.21
CA TYR A 205 3.92 1.35 12.86
C TYR A 205 5.23 0.57 12.74
N THR A 206 6.16 0.78 13.67
CA THR A 206 7.47 0.10 13.66
C THR A 206 7.36 -1.41 13.88
N THR A 207 6.44 -1.86 14.74
CA THR A 207 6.19 -3.29 14.95
C THR A 207 5.67 -3.94 13.66
N ALA A 208 4.69 -3.32 13.00
CA ALA A 208 4.13 -3.82 11.75
C ALA A 208 5.19 -3.84 10.63
N MET A 209 5.98 -2.78 10.51
CA MET A 209 7.12 -2.67 9.59
C MET A 209 8.12 -3.83 9.78
N ASN A 210 8.53 -4.10 11.02
CA ASN A 210 9.49 -5.17 11.32
C ASN A 210 8.93 -6.57 10.99
N ALA A 211 7.61 -6.72 11.04
CA ALA A 211 6.92 -7.99 10.77
C ALA A 211 6.65 -8.26 9.28
N LEU A 212 6.85 -7.30 8.36
CA LEU A 212 6.59 -7.47 6.92
C LEU A 212 7.49 -8.51 6.21
N GLY A 213 8.37 -9.21 6.94
CA GLY A 213 9.25 -10.25 6.38
C GLY A 213 10.30 -9.70 5.43
N LEU A 214 10.62 -8.42 5.58
CA LEU A 214 11.57 -7.70 4.76
C LEU A 214 13.01 -7.98 5.20
N GLN A 215 13.97 -7.80 4.29
CA GLN A 215 15.39 -7.76 4.69
C GLN A 215 15.55 -6.75 5.83
N LYS A 216 16.27 -7.16 6.87
CA LYS A 216 16.51 -6.37 8.08
C LYS A 216 17.05 -5.00 7.70
N LEU A 217 16.46 -3.94 8.26
CA LEU A 217 16.90 -2.57 8.04
C LEU A 217 18.31 -2.36 8.58
N ASP A 218 19.14 -1.65 7.82
CA ASP A 218 20.49 -1.27 8.21
C ASP A 218 20.51 0.05 8.98
N ALA A 219 20.43 -0.07 10.31
CA ALA A 219 20.54 1.06 11.22
C ALA A 219 21.86 1.84 11.07
N THR A 220 22.95 1.21 10.62
CA THR A 220 24.25 1.90 10.43
C THR A 220 24.25 2.84 9.22
N ALA A 221 23.41 2.57 8.23
CA ALA A 221 23.17 3.47 7.10
C ALA A 221 22.03 4.48 7.36
N GLY A 222 21.42 4.44 8.55
CA GLY A 222 20.21 5.20 8.86
C GLY A 222 19.01 4.77 8.01
N GLU A 223 18.92 3.49 7.65
CA GLU A 223 17.80 2.96 6.86
C GLU A 223 16.53 2.88 7.71
N VAL A 224 15.44 3.50 7.22
CA VAL A 224 14.11 3.46 7.82
C VAL A 224 13.05 3.19 6.75
N MET A 225 11.88 2.67 7.17
CA MET A 225 10.73 2.51 6.27
C MET A 225 9.75 3.67 6.50
N LEU A 226 9.41 4.40 5.44
CA LEU A 226 8.54 5.57 5.55
C LEU A 226 7.44 5.58 4.48
N LEU A 227 6.39 6.34 4.77
CA LEU A 227 5.25 6.56 3.89
C LEU A 227 5.45 7.79 3.01
N HIS A 228 5.01 7.70 1.75
CA HIS A 228 4.94 8.82 0.83
C HIS A 228 3.57 8.85 0.14
N GLY A 229 2.80 9.92 0.38
CA GLY A 229 1.55 10.17 -0.32
C GLY A 229 1.82 10.72 -1.71
N THR A 230 1.12 10.21 -2.73
CA THR A 230 1.31 10.66 -4.11
C THR A 230 -0.01 10.74 -4.86
N LYS A 231 0.01 11.45 -6.00
CA LYS A 231 -1.15 11.58 -6.87
C LYS A 231 -1.17 10.42 -7.88
N PRO A 232 -2.37 9.96 -8.30
CA PRO A 232 -2.48 8.87 -9.27
C PRO A 232 -1.70 9.12 -10.58
N ASP A 233 -1.69 10.35 -11.08
CA ASP A 233 -1.01 10.74 -12.33
C ASP A 233 0.53 10.63 -12.25
N LYS A 234 1.10 10.55 -11.04
CA LYS A 234 2.55 10.39 -10.83
C LYS A 234 2.97 8.95 -10.62
N LEU A 235 2.03 8.05 -10.28
CA LEU A 235 2.37 6.67 -9.94
C LEU A 235 3.02 5.94 -11.09
N HIS A 236 2.55 6.14 -12.32
CA HIS A 236 3.13 5.45 -13.47
C HIS A 236 4.64 5.73 -13.54
N SER A 237 5.06 7.00 -13.59
CA SER A 237 6.50 7.30 -13.62
C SER A 237 7.22 6.81 -12.37
N ILE A 238 6.66 6.99 -11.17
CA ILE A 238 7.32 6.59 -9.92
C ILE A 238 7.58 5.08 -9.86
N LEU A 239 6.65 4.24 -10.32
CA LEU A 239 6.81 2.79 -10.25
C LEU A 239 7.91 2.27 -11.19
N PHE A 240 8.08 2.90 -12.37
CA PHE A 240 9.06 2.45 -13.37
C PHE A 240 10.40 3.18 -13.24
N GLU A 241 10.35 4.48 -13.03
CA GLU A 241 11.51 5.36 -12.98
C GLU A 241 11.97 5.60 -11.55
N GLY A 242 11.15 5.46 -10.51
CA GLY A 242 11.49 5.78 -9.13
C GLY A 242 11.13 7.21 -8.73
N LEU A 243 11.22 7.52 -7.44
CA LEU A 243 11.03 8.87 -6.93
C LEU A 243 12.24 9.75 -7.28
N ASP A 244 11.99 10.86 -7.97
CA ASP A 244 13.02 11.81 -8.37
C ASP A 244 12.77 13.19 -7.72
N PRO A 245 13.66 13.63 -6.81
CA PRO A 245 13.59 14.96 -6.20
C PRO A 245 13.58 16.11 -7.22
N SER A 246 14.19 15.95 -8.40
CA SER A 246 14.34 17.03 -9.39
C SER A 246 13.01 17.50 -9.98
N VAL A 247 11.99 16.64 -9.96
CA VAL A 247 10.63 16.91 -10.46
C VAL A 247 9.61 17.12 -9.33
N ALA A 248 10.07 17.09 -8.07
CA ALA A 248 9.21 17.35 -6.92
C ALA A 248 8.78 18.83 -6.90
N ALA A 249 7.53 19.07 -6.51
CA ALA A 249 7.08 20.44 -6.23
C ALA A 249 7.83 20.97 -5.00
N ASP A 250 8.17 22.26 -5.01
CA ASP A 250 8.89 22.88 -3.89
C ASP A 250 8.02 22.84 -2.63
N GLY A 251 8.43 22.03 -1.66
CA GLY A 251 7.81 21.98 -0.33
C GLY A 251 8.36 23.07 0.59
N LEU A 252 8.01 23.00 1.88
CA LEU A 252 8.47 23.98 2.88
C LEU A 252 10.01 24.10 2.90
N PHE A 253 10.69 22.97 2.74
CA PHE A 253 12.15 22.82 2.72
C PHE A 253 12.72 22.72 1.31
N GLY A 254 11.95 23.15 0.30
CA GLY A 254 12.28 23.17 -1.13
C GLY A 254 12.36 21.80 -1.77
N ARG A 255 13.29 21.63 -2.71
CA ARG A 255 13.29 20.52 -3.69
C ARG A 255 13.89 19.24 -3.12
N GLY A 256 13.01 18.42 -2.53
CA GLY A 256 13.32 17.11 -1.99
C GLY A 256 12.10 16.18 -2.07
N VAL A 257 12.30 14.90 -1.73
CA VAL A 257 11.19 13.96 -1.56
C VAL A 257 10.83 13.88 -0.08
N TYR A 258 9.57 14.15 0.21
CA TYR A 258 9.03 14.24 1.57
C TYR A 258 8.36 12.92 1.94
N PHE A 259 8.72 12.41 3.11
CA PHE A 259 8.18 11.21 3.71
C PHE A 259 7.62 11.52 5.09
N ALA A 260 6.76 10.63 5.58
CA ALA A 260 6.26 10.66 6.95
C ALA A 260 6.23 9.26 7.54
N GLU A 261 6.22 9.18 8.87
CA GLU A 261 5.96 7.95 9.61
C GLU A 261 4.47 7.80 9.99
N ASP A 262 3.64 8.78 9.62
CA ASP A 262 2.22 8.85 9.97
C ASP A 262 1.33 8.90 8.70
N ALA A 263 0.30 8.05 8.67
CA ALA A 263 -0.58 7.93 7.53
C ALA A 263 -1.55 9.12 7.35
N ALA A 264 -1.95 9.79 8.44
CA ALA A 264 -2.75 11.01 8.37
C ALA A 264 -1.98 12.15 7.70
N LYS A 265 -0.66 12.22 7.91
CA LYS A 265 0.19 13.23 7.24
C LYS A 265 0.18 13.09 5.72
N ILE A 266 0.42 11.88 5.20
CA ILE A 266 0.49 11.65 3.76
C ILE A 266 -0.88 11.80 3.07
N ASP A 267 -1.97 11.56 3.80
CA ASP A 267 -3.33 11.68 3.27
C ASP A 267 -3.76 13.15 3.04
N GLN A 268 -3.14 14.13 3.70
CA GLN A 268 -3.45 15.57 3.55
C GLN A 268 -3.36 16.08 2.11
N TYR A 269 -2.56 15.43 1.27
CA TYR A 269 -2.32 15.82 -0.12
C TYR A 269 -2.79 14.78 -1.14
N ALA A 270 -3.35 13.66 -0.67
CA ALA A 270 -3.77 12.57 -1.52
C ALA A 270 -5.02 12.96 -2.35
N VAL A 271 -4.99 12.57 -3.63
CA VAL A 271 -6.06 12.81 -4.60
C VAL A 271 -6.79 11.50 -4.85
N VAL A 272 -8.12 11.55 -4.80
CA VAL A 272 -8.97 10.38 -4.98
C VAL A 272 -9.01 9.96 -6.45
N ASP A 273 -8.60 8.73 -6.71
CA ASP A 273 -8.86 8.01 -7.95
C ASP A 273 -10.22 7.34 -7.88
N ARG A 274 -11.17 7.91 -8.63
CA ARG A 274 -12.58 7.56 -8.48
C ARG A 274 -12.89 6.21 -9.09
N ARG A 275 -12.30 5.88 -10.24
CA ARG A 275 -12.71 4.70 -11.02
C ARG A 275 -11.62 4.30 -11.99
N TYR A 276 -11.66 3.03 -12.37
CA TYR A 276 -10.89 2.53 -13.51
C TYR A 276 -11.14 3.40 -14.76
N SER A 277 -10.06 3.88 -15.36
CA SER A 277 -10.08 4.61 -16.62
C SER A 277 -9.47 3.78 -17.73
N LYS A 278 -10.17 3.71 -18.87
CA LYS A 278 -9.70 3.08 -20.11
C LYS A 278 -9.02 4.06 -21.06
N GLU A 279 -9.02 5.34 -20.72
CA GLU A 279 -8.53 6.45 -21.55
C GLU A 279 -7.89 7.51 -20.65
N GLY A 280 -7.03 8.36 -21.21
CA GLY A 280 -6.38 9.47 -20.52
C GLY A 280 -5.24 9.05 -19.58
N ASP A 281 -4.80 9.99 -18.73
CA ASP A 281 -3.52 9.94 -18.00
C ASP A 281 -3.36 8.72 -17.07
N LEU A 282 -4.46 8.12 -16.61
CA LEU A 282 -4.44 6.96 -15.69
C LEU A 282 -4.59 5.61 -16.39
N GLN A 283 -4.83 5.58 -17.70
CA GLN A 283 -5.04 4.34 -18.44
C GLN A 283 -3.85 3.37 -18.27
N GLU A 284 -2.63 3.84 -18.55
CA GLU A 284 -1.42 3.00 -18.48
C GLU A 284 -1.16 2.47 -17.07
N LEU A 285 -1.40 3.29 -16.04
CA LEU A 285 -1.30 2.85 -14.66
C LEU A 285 -2.31 1.74 -14.38
N HIS A 286 -3.58 1.99 -14.70
CA HIS A 286 -4.69 1.09 -14.41
C HIS A 286 -4.57 -0.25 -15.12
N GLU A 287 -4.20 -0.26 -16.40
CA GLU A 287 -3.95 -1.47 -17.16
C GLU A 287 -2.84 -2.33 -16.56
N LYS A 288 -1.86 -1.71 -15.88
CA LYS A 288 -0.75 -2.44 -15.26
C LYS A 288 -1.08 -2.97 -13.87
N ILE A 289 -1.71 -2.16 -13.00
CA ILE A 289 -1.90 -2.54 -11.59
C ILE A 289 -3.23 -3.26 -11.33
N TYR A 290 -4.28 -2.99 -12.12
CA TYR A 290 -5.59 -3.62 -12.00
C TYR A 290 -5.81 -4.69 -13.07
N THR A 291 -5.07 -5.79 -12.92
CA THR A 291 -5.09 -6.93 -13.84
C THR A 291 -5.78 -8.16 -13.24
N GLY A 292 -6.31 -9.02 -14.11
CA GLY A 292 -6.91 -10.29 -13.70
C GLY A 292 -8.12 -10.11 -12.78
N SER A 293 -8.02 -10.64 -11.56
CA SER A 293 -9.05 -10.53 -10.51
C SER A 293 -8.93 -9.26 -9.66
N ASN A 294 -7.82 -8.50 -9.79
CA ASN A 294 -7.62 -7.26 -9.04
C ASN A 294 -8.32 -6.10 -9.75
N LEU A 295 -9.57 -5.88 -9.41
CA LEU A 295 -10.38 -4.81 -9.98
C LEU A 295 -10.20 -3.51 -9.20
N HIS A 296 -10.27 -2.38 -9.89
CA HIS A 296 -10.23 -1.06 -9.26
C HIS A 296 -11.39 -0.91 -8.24
N PRO A 297 -11.11 -0.74 -6.92
CA PRO A 297 -12.14 -0.72 -5.89
C PRO A 297 -13.08 0.50 -5.93
N GLY A 298 -12.66 1.55 -6.63
CA GLY A 298 -13.37 2.84 -6.69
C GLY A 298 -12.95 3.73 -5.53
N ASN A 299 -12.91 5.05 -5.73
CA ASN A 299 -12.55 6.02 -4.69
C ASN A 299 -11.26 5.70 -3.91
N VAL A 300 -10.24 5.21 -4.60
CA VAL A 300 -8.97 4.82 -3.97
C VAL A 300 -8.00 5.99 -3.93
N LEU A 301 -7.18 6.01 -2.90
CA LEU A 301 -6.01 6.87 -2.78
C LEU A 301 -4.79 5.96 -2.72
N TYR A 302 -3.62 6.52 -3.01
CA TYR A 302 -2.39 5.75 -3.06
C TYR A 302 -1.30 6.33 -2.18
N CYS A 303 -0.53 5.44 -1.57
CA CYS A 303 0.74 5.78 -0.95
C CYS A 303 1.80 4.75 -1.30
N LEU A 304 3.04 5.17 -1.15
CA LEU A 304 4.22 4.33 -1.31
C LEU A 304 4.79 4.07 0.07
N ILE A 305 5.20 2.83 0.30
CA ILE A 305 6.02 2.46 1.44
C ILE A 305 7.42 2.22 0.90
N SER A 306 8.38 3.02 1.39
CA SER A 306 9.73 3.06 0.84
C SER A 306 10.77 2.86 1.93
N ARG A 307 11.84 2.14 1.60
CA ARG A 307 13.09 2.21 2.35
C ARG A 307 13.79 3.53 2.02
N VAL A 308 14.21 4.23 3.06
CA VAL A 308 14.80 5.56 2.95
C VAL A 308 16.09 5.61 3.76
N LEU A 309 17.18 6.02 3.12
CA LEU A 309 18.49 6.22 3.74
C LEU A 309 18.57 7.63 4.31
N THR A 310 18.44 7.76 5.63
CA THR A 310 18.59 9.05 6.32
C THR A 310 20.05 9.44 6.53
N GLY A 311 20.95 8.46 6.66
CA GLY A 311 22.38 8.68 6.89
C GLY A 311 22.64 9.63 8.06
N LYS A 312 23.65 10.50 7.91
CA LYS A 312 23.86 11.63 8.84
C LYS A 312 22.84 12.72 8.49
N TYR A 313 21.94 13.04 9.40
CA TYR A 313 20.84 13.99 9.18
C TYR A 313 21.00 15.28 9.98
N VAL A 314 20.27 16.31 9.55
CA VAL A 314 20.02 17.52 10.34
C VAL A 314 18.58 17.50 10.79
N SER A 315 18.32 17.92 12.04
CA SER A 315 16.96 18.13 12.53
C SER A 315 16.64 19.62 12.61
N THR A 316 15.43 20.00 12.23
CA THR A 316 14.90 21.36 12.42
C THR A 316 13.56 21.30 13.14
N LYS A 317 13.21 22.38 13.85
CA LYS A 317 11.92 22.58 14.52
C LYS A 317 11.24 23.81 13.94
N ASP A 318 9.92 23.86 14.05
CA ASP A 318 9.12 25.05 13.73
C ASP A 318 9.20 25.56 12.28
N GLY A 319 9.70 24.74 11.34
CA GLY A 319 9.92 25.16 9.95
C GLY A 319 11.14 26.07 9.78
N VAL A 320 12.01 26.15 10.77
CA VAL A 320 13.21 26.99 10.74
C VAL A 320 14.17 26.51 9.64
N LYS A 321 14.63 27.43 8.81
CA LYS A 321 15.50 27.17 7.64
C LYS A 321 16.91 27.73 7.85
N THR A 322 17.28 27.91 9.11
CA THR A 322 18.57 28.40 9.55
C THR A 322 19.12 27.50 10.65
N LEU A 323 20.43 27.35 10.70
CA LEU A 323 21.12 26.65 11.76
C LEU A 323 21.70 27.65 12.77
N PRO A 324 21.77 27.29 14.07
CA PRO A 324 22.55 28.07 15.03
C PRO A 324 24.01 28.17 14.54
N SER A 325 24.61 29.35 14.66
CA SER A 325 26.06 29.48 14.43
C SER A 325 26.80 29.36 15.77
N HIS A 326 27.92 28.63 15.76
CA HIS A 326 28.80 28.52 16.93
C HIS A 326 29.78 29.70 17.02
N GLU A 327 29.89 30.52 15.97
CA GLU A 327 30.91 31.55 15.80
C GLU A 327 30.36 32.99 15.96
N SER A 328 29.03 33.17 15.91
CA SER A 328 28.37 34.48 16.07
C SER A 328 26.93 34.34 16.59
N GLU A 329 26.33 35.42 17.09
CA GLU A 329 24.89 35.46 17.43
C GLU A 329 23.97 35.34 16.20
N SER A 330 24.52 35.47 14.98
CA SER A 330 23.74 35.37 13.74
C SER A 330 23.51 33.90 13.33
N SER A 331 22.33 33.61 12.79
CA SER A 331 22.00 32.28 12.27
C SER A 331 22.53 32.10 10.84
N ARG A 332 22.93 30.87 10.48
CA ARG A 332 23.40 30.55 9.11
C ARG A 332 22.32 29.85 8.29
N PRO A 333 22.30 29.96 6.95
CA PRO A 333 21.33 29.24 6.11
C PRO A 333 21.44 27.71 6.28
N LEU A 334 20.29 27.02 6.26
CA LEU A 334 20.23 25.55 6.29
C LEU A 334 20.58 24.92 4.94
N PHE A 335 20.35 25.64 3.84
CA PHE A 335 20.50 25.12 2.49
C PHE A 335 21.62 25.82 1.73
N THR A 336 22.22 25.10 0.78
CA THR A 336 23.31 25.60 -0.06
C THR A 336 22.86 26.58 -1.14
N ASP A 337 21.56 26.57 -1.47
CA ASP A 337 21.00 27.27 -2.61
C ASP A 337 19.52 27.64 -2.36
N GLU A 338 18.97 28.54 -3.18
CA GLU A 338 17.59 29.03 -3.06
C GLU A 338 16.54 27.96 -3.38
N THR A 339 16.86 26.99 -4.24
CA THR A 339 15.98 25.84 -4.54
C THR A 339 15.95 24.82 -3.41
N ARG A 340 16.88 24.96 -2.44
CA ARG A 340 17.04 24.13 -1.25
C ARG A 340 17.21 22.66 -1.61
N SER A 341 18.00 22.40 -2.64
CA SER A 341 18.25 21.07 -3.18
C SER A 341 19.29 20.27 -2.37
N ALA A 342 20.06 20.94 -1.51
CA ALA A 342 21.00 20.31 -0.60
C ALA A 342 21.18 21.11 0.70
N ILE A 343 21.56 20.42 1.78
CA ILE A 343 21.84 21.00 3.09
C ILE A 343 23.29 21.45 3.16
N VAL A 344 23.55 22.57 3.85
CA VAL A 344 24.92 23.05 4.09
C VAL A 344 25.77 21.99 4.80
N PRO A 345 27.07 21.87 4.47
CA PRO A 345 27.97 20.97 5.20
C PRO A 345 28.05 21.29 6.69
N PHE A 346 28.32 20.25 7.49
CA PHE A 346 28.78 20.40 8.86
C PHE A 346 30.17 21.05 8.90
N GLY A 347 30.59 21.53 10.08
CA GLY A 347 31.91 22.16 10.26
C GLY A 347 33.09 21.24 9.94
N ASP A 348 32.88 19.92 9.98
CA ASP A 348 33.85 18.88 9.58
C ASP A 348 33.88 18.63 8.06
N GLY A 349 33.12 19.39 7.26
CA GLY A 349 32.99 19.23 5.81
C GLY A 349 32.04 18.12 5.37
N THR A 350 31.47 17.34 6.29
CA THR A 350 30.52 16.28 5.97
C THR A 350 29.21 16.88 5.47
N ILE A 351 28.74 16.42 4.31
CA ILE A 351 27.44 16.83 3.75
C ILE A 351 26.35 15.97 4.39
N PRO A 352 25.36 16.57 5.09
CA PRO A 352 24.22 15.83 5.60
C PRO A 352 23.40 15.21 4.46
N SER A 353 22.86 14.03 4.71
CA SER A 353 22.15 13.22 3.71
C SER A 353 20.63 13.41 3.75
N SER A 354 20.09 13.89 4.86
CA SER A 354 18.65 14.15 4.99
C SER A 354 18.35 15.25 6.01
N LEU A 355 17.13 15.78 5.92
CA LEU A 355 16.55 16.72 6.87
C LEU A 355 15.37 16.05 7.57
N ILE A 356 15.31 16.15 8.89
CA ILE A 356 14.19 15.72 9.71
C ILE A 356 13.53 16.98 10.27
N ALA A 357 12.30 17.24 9.83
CA ALA A 357 11.51 18.35 10.34
C ALA A 357 10.63 17.83 11.48
N GLU A 358 10.99 18.21 12.71
CA GLU A 358 10.23 17.87 13.90
C GLU A 358 8.96 18.73 14.01
N PRO A 359 7.87 18.20 14.59
CA PRO A 359 6.65 18.95 14.83
C PRO A 359 6.89 20.23 15.66
N GLY A 360 6.10 21.26 15.34
CA GLY A 360 6.13 22.59 15.95
C GLY A 360 5.93 23.70 14.91
N GLY A 361 5.47 24.88 15.33
CA GLY A 361 5.39 26.08 14.47
C GLY A 361 4.67 25.83 13.13
N GLN A 362 5.39 25.96 12.01
CA GLN A 362 4.86 25.71 10.65
C GLN A 362 4.67 24.23 10.32
N VAL A 363 5.30 23.31 11.07
CA VAL A 363 5.18 21.85 10.94
C VAL A 363 4.14 21.38 11.95
N GLN A 364 2.87 21.51 11.59
CA GLN A 364 1.79 21.66 12.58
C GLN A 364 1.45 20.41 13.41
N THR A 365 1.92 19.20 13.08
CA THR A 365 1.59 17.99 13.87
C THR A 365 2.51 16.77 13.65
N PHE A 366 3.07 16.59 12.45
CA PHE A 366 3.75 15.34 12.08
C PHE A 366 5.19 15.59 11.67
N ARG A 367 6.08 14.67 12.05
CA ARG A 367 7.47 14.68 11.61
C ARG A 367 7.55 14.39 10.12
N GLU A 368 8.38 15.16 9.41
CA GLU A 368 8.64 14.95 7.99
C GLU A 368 10.11 14.62 7.77
N PHE A 369 10.37 13.67 6.86
CA PHE A 369 11.72 13.27 6.49
C PHE A 369 11.95 13.65 5.03
N ILE A 370 13.00 14.42 4.77
CA ILE A 370 13.31 14.94 3.45
C ILE A 370 14.66 14.39 3.01
N VAL A 371 14.66 13.73 1.85
CA VAL A 371 15.87 13.28 1.17
C VAL A 371 15.98 13.94 -0.19
N PHE A 372 17.22 14.16 -0.63
CA PHE A 372 17.52 15.01 -1.77
C PHE A 372 18.09 14.24 -2.96
N LYS A 373 18.40 12.95 -2.79
CA LYS A 373 18.94 12.11 -3.85
C LYS A 373 18.03 10.91 -4.13
N PRO A 374 17.79 10.58 -5.42
CA PRO A 374 16.87 9.51 -5.80
C PRO A 374 17.39 8.11 -5.44
N ASP A 375 18.70 7.95 -5.25
CA ASP A 375 19.30 6.67 -4.84
C ASP A 375 19.24 6.43 -3.32
N GLN A 376 18.78 7.40 -2.53
CA GLN A 376 18.47 7.20 -1.11
C GLN A 376 17.11 6.52 -0.89
N ILE A 377 16.36 6.26 -1.97
CA ILE A 377 14.97 5.80 -1.91
C ILE A 377 14.84 4.48 -2.66
N PHE A 378 14.24 3.49 -2.01
CA PHE A 378 13.76 2.30 -2.67
C PHE A 378 12.29 2.07 -2.34
N VAL A 379 11.43 2.14 -3.36
CA VAL A 379 9.99 1.90 -3.21
C VAL A 379 9.76 0.40 -3.07
N GLU A 380 9.26 -0.02 -1.90
CA GLU A 380 9.05 -1.43 -1.56
C GLU A 380 7.63 -1.88 -1.91
N TYR A 381 6.64 -1.03 -1.59
CA TYR A 381 5.23 -1.29 -1.81
C TYR A 381 4.47 -0.08 -2.36
N LEU A 382 3.50 -0.36 -3.21
CA LEU A 382 2.37 0.53 -3.49
C LEU A 382 1.17 0.05 -2.67
N VAL A 383 0.51 0.96 -1.98
CA VAL A 383 -0.70 0.67 -1.20
C VAL A 383 -1.85 1.54 -1.71
N ALA A 384 -2.96 0.90 -2.06
CA ALA A 384 -4.24 1.56 -2.31
C ALA A 384 -5.08 1.51 -1.04
N TYR A 385 -5.62 2.66 -0.64
CA TYR A 385 -6.47 2.79 0.54
C TYR A 385 -7.70 3.66 0.27
N GLN A 386 -8.70 3.57 1.14
CA GLN A 386 -9.91 4.37 1.11
C GLN A 386 -10.08 5.09 2.46
N ARG A 387 -10.63 6.30 2.41
CA ARG A 387 -11.10 7.00 3.61
C ARG A 387 -12.43 6.40 4.05
N VAL A 388 -12.47 5.83 5.24
CA VAL A 388 -13.64 5.16 5.81
C VAL A 388 -14.05 5.86 7.10
N ARG A 389 -15.37 5.97 7.28
CA ARG A 389 -15.97 6.51 8.49
C ARG A 389 -16.59 5.36 9.28
N THR A 390 -16.11 5.15 10.49
CA THR A 390 -16.58 4.11 11.42
C THR A 390 -17.21 4.69 12.68
N ARG A 391 -17.12 6.01 12.92
CA ARG A 391 -17.66 6.68 14.11
C ARG A 391 -18.68 7.79 13.76
N CYS A 392 -19.62 8.01 14.67
CA CYS A 392 -20.56 9.14 14.65
C CYS A 392 -19.83 10.48 14.92
N ASP A 393 -20.52 11.60 14.70
CA ASP A 393 -20.06 12.94 15.13
C ASP A 393 -19.86 13.04 16.66
N CYS A 394 -20.47 12.13 17.41
CA CYS A 394 -20.35 12.00 18.86
C CYS A 394 -19.12 11.18 19.32
N GLY A 395 -18.25 10.75 18.41
CA GLY A 395 -17.04 9.96 18.69
C GLY A 395 -17.26 8.47 18.99
N LYS A 396 -18.50 8.04 19.24
CA LYS A 396 -18.85 6.62 19.43
C LYS A 396 -18.84 5.85 18.10
N PRO A 397 -18.61 4.52 18.12
CA PRO A 397 -18.76 3.69 16.92
C PRO A 397 -20.16 3.86 16.29
N ALA A 398 -20.19 4.06 14.98
CA ALA A 398 -21.42 4.04 14.21
C ALA A 398 -21.90 2.60 14.05
N ILE A 399 -23.22 2.41 14.02
CA ILE A 399 -23.81 1.10 13.80
C ILE A 399 -24.26 1.02 12.34
N GLU A 400 -23.99 -0.11 11.70
CA GLU A 400 -24.53 -0.42 10.38
C GLU A 400 -25.95 -1.01 10.48
N ARG A 401 -26.87 -0.49 9.68
CA ARG A 401 -28.22 -1.05 9.49
C ARG A 401 -28.55 -1.17 8.01
N THR A 402 -29.57 -1.96 7.71
CA THR A 402 -30.16 -2.05 6.38
C THR A 402 -31.50 -1.31 6.38
N VAL A 403 -31.74 -0.47 5.37
CA VAL A 403 -33.03 0.22 5.20
C VAL A 403 -34.11 -0.82 4.93
N THR A 404 -35.05 -0.97 5.85
CA THR A 404 -36.20 -1.89 5.75
C THR A 404 -37.42 -1.22 5.14
N LYS A 405 -37.54 0.10 5.34
CA LYS A 405 -38.63 0.92 4.79
C LYS A 405 -38.73 0.80 3.27
N GLU A 406 -39.96 0.58 2.79
CA GLU A 406 -40.27 0.56 1.36
C GLU A 406 -39.90 1.89 0.70
N GLY A 407 -39.29 1.80 -0.48
CA GLY A 407 -38.82 2.95 -1.25
C GLY A 407 -37.53 2.64 -1.99
N PRO A 408 -36.97 3.63 -2.73
CA PRO A 408 -35.85 3.36 -3.64
C PRO A 408 -34.52 3.08 -2.92
N ASN A 409 -34.46 3.29 -1.60
CA ASN A 409 -33.31 2.97 -0.75
C ASN A 409 -33.47 1.66 0.02
N ARG A 410 -34.58 0.91 -0.14
CA ARG A 410 -34.78 -0.36 0.56
C ARG A 410 -33.63 -1.33 0.25
N GLY A 411 -33.11 -2.00 1.28
CA GLY A 411 -32.00 -2.92 1.17
C GLY A 411 -30.61 -2.26 1.20
N ARG A 412 -30.52 -0.92 1.18
CA ARG A 412 -29.22 -0.23 1.29
C ARG A 412 -28.69 -0.25 2.71
N LYS A 413 -27.37 -0.29 2.83
CA LYS A 413 -26.66 -0.14 4.11
C LYS A 413 -26.61 1.33 4.51
N ILE A 414 -26.72 1.60 5.81
CA ILE A 414 -26.61 2.92 6.42
C ILE A 414 -25.76 2.83 7.67
N LEU A 415 -25.02 3.89 7.97
CA LEU A 415 -24.40 4.11 9.27
C LEU A 415 -25.21 5.15 10.03
N PHE A 416 -25.44 4.90 11.31
CA PHE A 416 -26.16 5.83 12.19
C PHE A 416 -25.56 5.84 13.60
N CYS A 417 -25.86 6.87 14.36
CA CYS A 417 -25.38 7.01 15.74
C CYS A 417 -25.95 5.91 16.66
N CYS A 418 -25.09 5.30 17.50
CA CYS A 418 -25.50 4.35 18.55
C CYS A 418 -26.05 4.99 19.83
N GLY A 419 -25.97 6.32 19.96
CA GLY A 419 -26.35 7.07 21.16
C GLY A 419 -27.78 7.62 21.12
N ASP A 420 -28.13 8.41 22.14
CA ASP A 420 -29.39 9.13 22.19
C ASP A 420 -29.49 10.09 20.98
N GLU A 421 -30.45 9.84 20.09
CA GLU A 421 -30.68 10.60 18.85
C GLU A 421 -30.86 12.11 19.10
N LYS A 422 -31.24 12.50 20.33
CA LYS A 422 -31.38 13.91 20.71
C LYS A 422 -30.06 14.67 20.76
N LYS A 423 -28.92 13.97 20.86
CA LYS A 423 -27.57 14.58 20.99
C LYS A 423 -26.69 14.37 19.76
N CYS A 424 -27.02 13.42 18.88
CA CYS A 424 -26.25 13.14 17.67
C CYS A 424 -27.17 12.62 16.57
N SER A 425 -27.31 13.39 15.50
CA SER A 425 -28.11 13.07 14.32
C SER A 425 -27.28 12.44 13.19
N PHE A 426 -26.13 11.84 13.53
CA PHE A 426 -25.24 11.24 12.53
C PHE A 426 -25.98 10.18 11.72
N PHE A 427 -25.95 10.36 10.40
CA PHE A 427 -26.54 9.46 9.42
C PHE A 427 -25.71 9.50 8.14
N GLN A 428 -25.40 8.34 7.58
CA GLN A 428 -24.67 8.21 6.33
C GLN A 428 -25.19 7.03 5.53
N MET A 429 -25.55 7.25 4.27
CA MET A 429 -26.01 6.18 3.39
C MET A 429 -24.84 5.56 2.63
N LEU A 430 -24.84 4.23 2.55
CA LEU A 430 -23.85 3.44 1.83
C LEU A 430 -24.48 2.78 0.58
N PRO A 431 -23.70 2.50 -0.47
CA PRO A 431 -22.34 3.02 -0.69
C PRO A 431 -22.37 4.53 -0.92
N MET A 432 -21.23 5.17 -0.71
CA MET A 432 -21.05 6.58 -1.02
C MET A 432 -20.83 6.80 -2.52
N CYS A 433 -21.32 7.93 -3.03
CA CYS A 433 -20.98 8.39 -4.36
C CYS A 433 -19.51 8.86 -4.40
N HIS A 434 -18.92 8.86 -5.59
CA HIS A 434 -17.55 9.33 -5.85
C HIS A 434 -17.29 10.80 -5.51
N CYS A 435 -18.35 11.60 -5.32
CA CYS A 435 -18.26 12.98 -4.85
C CYS A 435 -18.26 13.09 -3.31
N GLY A 436 -18.25 11.97 -2.59
CA GLY A 436 -18.29 11.95 -1.13
C GLY A 436 -19.67 12.21 -0.53
N LYS A 437 -20.71 12.37 -1.37
CA LYS A 437 -22.10 12.45 -0.92
C LYS A 437 -22.68 11.04 -0.78
N SER A 438 -23.63 10.89 0.13
CA SER A 438 -24.52 9.72 0.13
C SER A 438 -25.07 9.55 -1.29
N ALA A 439 -24.97 8.35 -1.88
CA ALA A 439 -25.39 8.22 -3.27
C ALA A 439 -26.90 8.52 -3.38
N ASP A 440 -27.23 9.62 -4.07
CA ASP A 440 -28.61 9.98 -4.38
C ASP A 440 -29.19 8.91 -5.30
N ILE A 441 -30.47 8.61 -5.11
CA ILE A 441 -31.20 7.78 -6.07
C ILE A 441 -31.29 8.61 -7.35
N ALA A 442 -30.87 8.04 -8.48
CA ALA A 442 -31.27 8.52 -9.80
C ALA A 442 -32.79 8.31 -9.93
N THR A 443 -33.56 9.18 -9.30
CA THR A 443 -34.97 9.35 -9.60
C THR A 443 -35.00 10.32 -10.78
N SER A 444 -35.52 9.87 -11.91
CA SER A 444 -35.91 10.74 -13.00
C SER A 444 -37.10 11.59 -12.55
N GLN A 445 -36.87 12.53 -11.62
CA GLN A 445 -37.69 13.67 -11.20
C GLN A 445 -37.17 14.20 -9.85
N SER A 446 -36.90 15.51 -9.80
CA SER A 446 -36.66 16.30 -8.56
C SER A 446 -37.85 17.25 -8.33
N PRO A 447 -38.00 17.99 -7.19
CA PRO A 447 -37.25 18.00 -5.91
C PRO A 447 -38.17 17.99 -4.64
N SER A 448 -37.53 18.13 -3.46
CA SER A 448 -38.03 18.59 -2.13
C SER A 448 -38.36 17.53 -1.05
N ASN A 449 -37.50 17.40 -0.03
CA ASN A 449 -37.75 17.83 1.37
C ASN A 449 -36.66 17.25 2.31
N PRO A 450 -35.92 18.05 3.11
CA PRO A 450 -34.94 17.55 4.07
C PRO A 450 -35.63 17.31 5.41
N GLY A 451 -36.05 16.08 5.70
CA GLY A 451 -36.47 15.75 7.06
C GLY A 451 -37.61 14.75 7.19
N LYS A 452 -37.45 13.53 6.67
CA LYS A 452 -38.22 12.40 7.18
C LYS A 452 -37.33 11.22 7.47
N ARG A 453 -37.37 10.82 8.75
CA ARG A 453 -36.68 9.67 9.34
C ARG A 453 -36.98 8.40 8.52
N TYR A 454 -35.91 7.77 8.07
CA TYR A 454 -35.94 6.41 7.54
C TYR A 454 -35.72 5.47 8.72
N PHE A 455 -36.81 4.95 9.27
CA PHE A 455 -36.83 3.70 10.02
C PHE A 455 -37.66 2.72 9.21
#